data_AF-A0A7J3V0Y3-F1
#
_entry.id   AF-A0A7J3V0Y3-F1
#
_cell.length_a   1.000
_cell.length_b   1.000
_cell.length_c   1.000
_cell.angle_alpha   90.00
_cell.angle_beta   90.00
_cell.angle_gamma   90.00
#
_symmetry.space_group_name_H-M   'P 1'
#
loop_
_entity.id
_entity.type
_entity.pdbx_description
1 polymer ?
#
loop_
_entity_poly.entity_id
_entity_poly.type
_entity_poly.pdbx_seq_one_letter_code
_entity_poly.pdbx_strand_id
1 'polypeptide(L)'
;MDQAFEATIAFAIFLAAFSVSQYTAVAVYESSMDRIDKPRLEAAACIVASEILMQNGNSSERWSSWEPVCEPGCYLSPAPGVEIAIRATCYSIDPSGGITRIWIKQGPAMHPLGAGAQKYVSGIVLGDGTFVRLEVYASDGLT
;
A
#
# COMPACT_ATOMS: atom_id res chain seq x y z
N MET A 1 -28.05 -30.69 3.54
CA MET A 1 -26.88 -29.87 3.18
C MET A 1 -27.21 -28.46 3.63
N ASP A 2 -26.34 -27.83 4.43
CA ASP A 2 -26.67 -26.60 5.13
C ASP A 2 -26.68 -25.42 4.14
N GLN A 3 -27.84 -24.79 3.98
CA GLN A 3 -28.06 -23.70 3.02
C GLN A 3 -27.11 -22.52 3.26
N ALA A 4 -26.64 -22.34 4.50
CA ALA A 4 -25.64 -21.34 4.86
C ALA A 4 -24.24 -21.67 4.30
N PHE A 5 -23.88 -22.95 4.24
CA PHE A 5 -22.59 -23.42 3.72
C PHE A 5 -22.52 -23.24 2.19
N GLU A 6 -23.59 -23.58 1.48
CA GLU A 6 -23.70 -23.38 0.03
C GLU A 6 -23.63 -21.90 -0.36
N ALA A 7 -24.33 -21.03 0.39
CA ALA A 7 -24.29 -19.58 0.17
C ALA A 7 -22.88 -19.01 0.38
N THR A 8 -22.15 -19.50 1.38
CA THR A 8 -20.78 -19.06 1.66
C THR A 8 -19.82 -19.46 0.52
N ILE A 9 -19.95 -20.68 0.01
CA ILE A 9 -19.14 -21.15 -1.13
C ILE A 9 -19.48 -20.35 -2.39
N ALA A 10 -20.76 -20.13 -2.69
CA ALA A 10 -21.18 -19.36 -3.86
C ALA A 10 -20.65 -17.92 -3.81
N PHE A 11 -20.67 -17.30 -2.62
CA PHE A 11 -20.14 -15.96 -2.42
C PHE A 11 -18.61 -15.91 -2.58
N ALA A 12 -17.89 -16.91 -2.07
CA ALA A 12 -16.44 -17.00 -2.25
C ALA A 12 -16.05 -17.17 -3.72
N ILE A 13 -16.79 -18.00 -4.48
CA ILE A 13 -16.58 -18.19 -5.92
C ILE A 13 -16.87 -16.89 -6.67
N PHE A 14 -17.95 -16.18 -6.34
CA PHE A 14 -18.28 -14.90 -6.95
C PHE A 14 -17.19 -13.85 -6.69
N LEU A 15 -16.70 -13.74 -5.45
CA LEU A 15 -15.61 -12.83 -5.10
C LEU A 15 -14.32 -13.18 -5.86
N ALA A 16 -13.99 -14.46 -6.00
CA ALA A 16 -12.82 -14.89 -6.77
C ALA A 16 -12.97 -14.52 -8.26
N ALA A 17 -14.13 -14.80 -8.86
CA ALA A 17 -14.38 -14.48 -10.27
C ALA A 17 -14.39 -12.97 -10.53
N PHE A 18 -14.96 -12.18 -9.61
CA PHE A 18 -14.94 -10.73 -9.68
C PHE A 18 -13.52 -10.17 -9.52
N SER A 19 -12.72 -10.73 -8.61
CA SER A 19 -11.32 -10.30 -8.44
C SER A 19 -10.49 -10.60 -9.69
N VAL A 20 -10.70 -11.76 -10.33
CA VAL A 20 -10.04 -12.12 -11.59
C VAL A 20 -10.48 -11.20 -12.74
N SER A 21 -11.76 -10.84 -12.83
CA SER A 21 -12.23 -9.93 -13.89
C SER A 21 -11.66 -8.53 -13.73
N GLN A 22 -11.56 -8.01 -12.51
CA GLN A 22 -10.92 -6.73 -12.21
C GLN A 22 -9.42 -6.78 -12.55
N TYR A 23 -8.72 -7.84 -12.15
CA TYR A 23 -7.31 -8.03 -12.50
C TYR A 23 -7.09 -8.07 -14.01
N THR A 24 -7.96 -8.75 -14.75
CA THR A 24 -7.88 -8.88 -16.21
C THR A 24 -8.19 -7.54 -16.90
N ALA A 25 -9.19 -6.80 -16.41
CA ALA A 25 -9.53 -5.47 -16.91
C ALA A 25 -8.39 -4.48 -16.68
N VAL A 26 -7.75 -4.54 -15.50
CA VAL A 26 -6.53 -3.79 -15.21
C VAL A 26 -5.44 -4.19 -16.21
N ALA A 27 -5.10 -5.47 -16.34
CA ALA A 27 -4.04 -5.93 -17.25
C ALA A 27 -4.25 -5.53 -18.73
N VAL A 28 -5.49 -5.54 -19.22
CA VAL A 28 -5.82 -5.09 -20.59
C VAL A 28 -5.73 -3.57 -20.72
N TYR A 29 -6.13 -2.83 -19.68
CA TYR A 29 -5.92 -1.39 -19.63
C TYR A 29 -4.42 -1.05 -19.55
N GLU A 30 -3.63 -1.87 -18.86
CA GLU A 30 -2.20 -1.70 -18.73
C GLU A 30 -1.46 -1.85 -20.06
N SER A 31 -1.91 -2.77 -20.92
CA SER A 31 -1.27 -3.06 -22.21
C SER A 31 -1.62 -2.08 -23.32
N SER A 32 -2.59 -1.18 -23.11
CA SER A 32 -3.12 -0.28 -24.13
C SER A 32 -2.79 1.20 -23.92
N MET A 33 -2.06 1.53 -22.85
CA MET A 33 -1.69 2.92 -22.49
C MET A 33 -0.17 3.10 -22.49
N ASP A 34 0.32 3.96 -23.40
CA ASP A 34 1.73 4.37 -23.55
C ASP A 34 2.23 5.30 -22.41
N ARG A 35 1.32 5.72 -21.51
CA ARG A 35 1.61 6.57 -20.35
C ARG A 35 0.91 6.04 -19.11
N ILE A 36 1.64 6.03 -17.99
CA ILE A 36 1.06 5.74 -16.68
C ILE A 36 0.31 6.99 -16.24
N ASP A 37 -1.02 6.90 -16.15
CA ASP A 37 -1.86 8.01 -15.74
C ASP A 37 -1.97 8.08 -14.20
N LYS A 38 -2.46 9.22 -13.70
CA LYS A 38 -2.55 9.49 -12.26
C LYS A 38 -3.32 8.42 -11.47
N PRO A 39 -4.50 7.93 -11.93
CA PRO A 39 -5.21 6.87 -11.23
C PRO A 39 -4.38 5.59 -11.04
N ARG A 40 -3.55 5.20 -12.03
CA ARG A 40 -2.68 4.03 -11.90
C ARG A 40 -1.55 4.24 -10.91
N LEU A 41 -0.96 5.44 -10.86
CA LEU A 41 0.04 5.78 -9.85
C LEU A 41 -0.56 5.77 -8.43
N GLU A 42 -1.77 6.32 -8.26
CA GLU A 42 -2.47 6.26 -6.97
C GLU A 42 -2.81 4.82 -6.56
N ALA A 43 -3.28 4.00 -7.51
CA ALA A 43 -3.54 2.58 -7.28
C ALA A 43 -2.27 1.81 -6.90
N ALA A 44 -1.14 2.07 -7.59
CA ALA A 44 0.16 1.50 -7.24
C ALA A 44 0.57 1.85 -5.80
N ALA A 45 0.51 3.13 -5.42
CA ALA A 45 0.81 3.57 -4.07
C ALA A 45 -0.11 2.92 -3.02
N CYS A 46 -1.40 2.76 -3.35
CA CYS A 46 -2.38 2.08 -2.50
C CYS A 46 -2.09 0.58 -2.32
N ILE A 47 -1.74 -0.13 -3.40
CA ILE A 47 -1.40 -1.57 -3.36
C ILE A 47 -0.17 -1.79 -2.49
N VAL A 48 0.90 -1.03 -2.72
CA VAL A 48 2.13 -1.10 -1.91
C VAL A 48 1.84 -0.80 -0.45
N ALA A 49 1.05 0.24 -0.15
CA ALA A 49 0.68 0.57 1.22
C ALA A 49 -0.10 -0.57 1.89
N SER A 50 -1.04 -1.18 1.16
CA SER A 50 -1.84 -2.30 1.66
C SER A 50 -0.98 -3.54 1.93
N GLU A 51 -0.03 -3.83 1.06
CA GLU A 51 0.89 -4.96 1.21
C GLU A 51 1.78 -4.78 2.46
N ILE A 52 2.35 -3.58 2.66
CA ILE A 52 3.14 -3.24 3.86
C ILE A 52 2.28 -3.39 5.13
N LEU A 53 1.04 -2.89 5.11
CA LEU A 53 0.10 -3.02 6.22
C LEU A 53 -0.22 -4.50 6.51
N MET A 54 -0.42 -5.33 5.49
CA MET A 54 -0.69 -6.76 5.65
C MET A 54 0.52 -7.53 6.20
N GLN A 55 1.73 -7.21 5.74
CA GLN A 55 2.97 -7.83 6.21
C GLN A 55 3.21 -7.56 7.70
N ASN A 56 3.05 -6.30 8.12
CA ASN A 56 3.34 -5.87 9.49
C ASN A 56 2.16 -6.05 10.46
N GLY A 57 0.92 -5.94 9.97
CA GLY A 57 -0.30 -6.00 10.78
C GLY A 57 -0.28 -4.96 11.90
N ASN A 58 -0.82 -5.33 13.06
CA ASN A 58 -0.86 -4.49 14.27
C ASN A 58 0.33 -4.77 15.23
N SER A 59 1.41 -5.41 14.76
CA SER A 59 2.54 -5.82 15.60
C SER A 59 3.63 -4.76 15.67
N SER A 60 3.84 -4.19 16.87
CA SER A 60 4.91 -3.22 17.13
C SER A 60 6.30 -3.74 16.84
N GLU A 61 6.56 -5.03 17.11
CA GLU A 61 7.85 -5.66 16.82
C GLU A 61 8.11 -5.71 15.31
N ARG A 62 7.11 -6.14 14.52
CA ARG A 62 7.24 -6.19 13.05
C ARG A 62 7.52 -4.80 12.48
N TRP A 63 6.75 -3.80 12.88
CA TRP A 63 6.96 -2.42 12.44
C TRP A 63 8.33 -1.86 12.87
N SER A 64 8.80 -2.22 14.07
CA SER A 64 10.08 -1.78 14.60
C SER A 64 11.28 -2.43 13.90
N SER A 65 11.14 -3.65 13.39
CA SER A 65 12.20 -4.32 12.60
C SER A 65 12.08 -4.12 11.09
N TRP A 66 10.93 -3.69 10.59
CA TRP A 66 10.67 -3.51 9.16
C TRP A 66 11.42 -2.32 8.59
N GLU A 67 12.06 -2.48 7.44
CA GLU A 67 12.70 -1.38 6.72
C GLU A 67 12.02 -1.15 5.36
N PRO A 68 11.84 0.11 4.94
CA PRO A 68 11.22 0.42 3.65
C PRO A 68 12.12 -0.01 2.50
N VAL A 69 11.60 -0.89 1.66
CA VAL A 69 12.21 -1.30 0.39
C VAL A 69 11.49 -0.57 -0.73
N CYS A 70 12.20 0.07 -1.65
CA CYS A 70 11.59 0.89 -2.72
C CYS A 70 11.80 0.30 -4.12
N GLU A 71 12.33 -0.92 -4.20
CA GLU A 71 12.52 -1.62 -5.47
C GLU A 71 11.15 -2.10 -6.02
N PRO A 72 10.77 -1.75 -7.25
CA PRO A 72 9.47 -2.11 -7.82
C PRO A 72 9.17 -3.62 -7.81
N GLY A 73 10.20 -4.46 -7.88
CA GLY A 73 10.08 -5.91 -7.87
C GLY A 73 9.80 -6.53 -6.48
N CYS A 74 9.81 -5.74 -5.41
CA CYS A 74 9.53 -6.21 -4.05
C CYS A 74 8.05 -6.20 -3.67
N TYR A 75 7.18 -5.71 -4.57
CA TYR A 75 5.75 -5.59 -4.35
C TYR A 75 4.98 -6.21 -5.52
N LEU A 76 3.73 -6.62 -5.26
CA LEU A 76 2.84 -7.20 -6.30
C LEU A 76 2.52 -6.20 -7.43
N SER A 77 2.73 -4.91 -7.18
CA SER A 77 2.60 -3.77 -8.07
C SER A 77 3.61 -2.74 -7.57
N PRO A 78 4.36 -2.06 -8.44
CA PRO A 78 3.80 -1.38 -9.60
C PRO A 78 4.23 -1.93 -10.97
N ALA A 79 3.53 -1.46 -12.01
CA ALA A 79 3.87 -1.72 -13.42
C ALA A 79 5.33 -1.29 -13.74
N PRO A 80 5.98 -1.89 -14.77
CA PRO A 80 7.30 -1.47 -15.21
C PRO A 80 7.36 0.04 -15.47
N GLY A 81 8.33 0.74 -14.90
CA GLY A 81 8.51 2.19 -15.07
C GLY A 81 7.87 3.07 -14.00
N VAL A 82 7.28 2.50 -12.94
CA VAL A 82 6.85 3.26 -11.75
C VAL A 82 7.96 3.28 -10.70
N GLU A 83 8.26 4.47 -10.20
CA GLU A 83 9.13 4.66 -9.04
C GLU A 83 8.30 4.79 -7.77
N ILE A 84 8.76 4.18 -6.68
CA ILE A 84 8.08 4.18 -5.38
C ILE A 84 8.96 4.86 -4.33
N ALA A 85 8.35 5.72 -3.52
CA ALA A 85 8.97 6.19 -2.27
C ALA A 85 8.05 5.93 -1.09
N ILE A 86 8.63 5.51 0.04
CA ILE A 86 7.88 5.14 1.24
C ILE A 86 8.41 5.90 2.43
N ARG A 87 7.48 6.40 3.26
CA ARG A 87 7.75 6.95 4.58
C ARG A 87 6.76 6.38 5.60
N ALA A 88 7.27 5.76 6.65
CA ALA A 88 6.49 5.34 7.81
C ALA A 88 6.88 6.21 9.02
N THR A 89 5.91 6.69 9.77
CA THR A 89 6.13 7.46 11.00
C THR A 89 5.30 6.87 12.12
N CYS A 90 5.93 6.55 13.24
CA CYS A 90 5.24 6.07 14.44
C CYS A 90 5.07 7.18 15.47
N TYR A 91 3.89 7.21 16.07
CA TYR A 91 3.47 8.16 17.07
C TYR A 91 2.97 7.43 18.32
N SER A 92 3.31 7.95 19.48
CA SER A 92 2.59 7.70 20.73
C SER A 92 1.54 8.78 20.90
N ILE A 93 0.32 8.39 21.27
CA ILE A 93 -0.76 9.31 21.64
C ILE A 93 -0.96 9.15 23.14
N ASP A 94 -0.73 10.21 23.90
CA ASP A 94 -0.97 10.20 25.33
C ASP A 94 -2.47 10.38 25.65
N PRO A 95 -2.93 9.99 26.86
CA PRO A 95 -4.32 10.15 27.27
C PRO A 95 -4.82 11.60 27.34
N SER A 96 -3.91 12.58 27.37
CA SER A 96 -4.24 14.01 27.31
C SER A 96 -4.35 14.56 25.88
N GLY A 97 -4.13 13.71 24.87
CA GLY A 97 -4.18 14.06 23.44
C GLY A 97 -2.86 14.58 22.86
N GLY A 98 -1.76 14.55 23.63
CA GLY A 98 -0.44 14.87 23.14
C GLY A 98 0.08 13.78 22.20
N ILE A 99 0.71 14.21 21.10
CA ILE A 99 1.23 13.33 20.06
C ILE A 99 2.75 13.43 20.07
N THR A 100 3.42 12.33 20.41
CA THR A 100 4.88 12.24 20.41
C THR A 100 5.34 11.35 19.27
N ARG A 101 6.22 11.86 18.41
CA ARG A 101 6.83 11.05 17.34
C ARG A 101 7.93 10.16 17.91
N ILE A 102 7.80 8.85 17.71
CA ILE A 102 8.75 7.84 18.21
C ILE A 102 9.87 7.63 17.19
N TRP A 103 9.52 7.32 15.94
CA TRP A 103 10.50 7.07 14.88
C TRP A 103 9.95 7.45 13.50
N ILE A 104 10.87 7.65 12.55
CA ILE A 104 10.59 7.78 11.12
C ILE A 104 11.46 6.77 10.39
N LYS A 105 10.86 6.02 9.46
CA LYS A 105 11.54 5.17 8.51
C LYS A 105 11.22 5.65 7.11
N GLN A 106 12.24 5.79 6.27
CA GLN A 106 12.09 6.26 4.90
C GLN A 106 13.02 5.50 3.97
N GLY A 107 12.56 5.23 2.75
CA GLY A 107 13.37 4.57 1.73
C GLY A 107 14.58 5.40 1.30
N PRO A 108 15.61 4.76 0.71
CA PRO A 108 16.91 5.37 0.42
C PRO A 108 16.88 6.52 -0.60
N ALA A 109 15.79 6.67 -1.36
CA ALA A 109 15.63 7.76 -2.33
C ALA A 109 14.26 8.42 -2.21
N MET A 110 14.00 9.12 -1.10
CA MET A 110 12.97 10.16 -1.10
C MET A 110 13.51 11.39 -1.84
N HIS A 111 13.98 11.21 -3.08
CA HIS A 111 14.12 12.32 -4.00
C HIS A 111 12.74 12.94 -4.21
N PRO A 112 12.65 14.25 -4.51
CA PRO A 112 11.37 14.84 -4.88
C PRO A 112 10.89 14.09 -6.11
N LEU A 113 9.95 13.16 -5.91
CA LEU A 113 9.26 12.52 -7.01
C LEU A 113 8.68 13.66 -7.85
N GLY A 114 8.76 13.52 -9.17
CA GLY A 114 8.43 14.59 -10.10
C GLY A 114 7.04 15.19 -9.83
N ALA A 115 6.75 16.37 -10.40
CA ALA A 115 5.50 17.08 -10.17
C ALA A 115 4.21 16.27 -10.47
N GLY A 116 4.32 15.10 -11.12
CA GLY A 116 3.25 14.14 -11.38
C GLY A 116 3.03 13.07 -10.30
N ALA A 117 3.84 13.01 -9.25
CA ALA A 117 3.78 11.95 -8.24
C ALA A 117 2.43 11.91 -7.51
N GLN A 118 1.87 10.72 -7.37
CA GLN A 118 0.67 10.47 -6.59
C GLN A 118 1.03 9.92 -5.21
N LYS A 119 0.25 10.32 -4.22
CA LYS A 119 0.48 10.00 -2.81
C LYS A 119 -0.72 9.28 -2.24
N TYR A 120 -0.47 8.15 -1.59
CA TYR A 120 -1.43 7.45 -0.77
C TYR A 120 -1.00 7.50 0.71
N VAL A 121 -1.95 7.77 1.59
CA VAL A 121 -1.71 7.84 3.05
C VAL A 121 -2.66 6.88 3.74
N SER A 122 -2.09 6.02 4.57
CA SER A 122 -2.83 5.12 5.43
C SER A 122 -2.24 5.14 6.84
N GLY A 123 -2.90 4.44 7.77
CA GLY A 123 -2.35 4.26 9.09
C GLY A 123 -3.02 3.13 9.84
N ILE A 124 -2.35 2.67 10.90
CA ILE A 124 -2.78 1.56 11.73
C ILE A 124 -2.43 1.84 13.20
N VAL A 125 -3.34 1.46 14.09
CA VAL A 125 -3.09 1.44 15.54
C VAL A 125 -2.54 0.07 15.92
N LEU A 126 -1.43 0.05 16.65
CA LEU A 126 -0.74 -1.16 17.06
C LEU A 126 -1.27 -1.68 18.39
N GLY A 127 -0.93 -2.92 18.73
CA GLY A 127 -1.38 -3.56 19.97
C GLY A 127 -0.94 -2.85 21.26
N ASP A 128 0.12 -2.04 21.20
CA ASP A 128 0.63 -1.24 22.33
C ASP A 128 0.01 0.18 22.42
N GLY A 129 -0.94 0.50 21.53
CA GLY A 129 -1.60 1.81 21.49
C GLY A 129 -0.84 2.90 20.72
N THR A 130 0.31 2.58 20.11
CA THR A 130 0.97 3.49 19.17
C THR A 130 0.27 3.50 17.81
N PHE A 131 0.47 4.57 17.05
CA PHE A 131 -0.11 4.76 15.72
C PHE A 131 1.00 4.89 14.68
N VAL A 132 0.94 4.08 13.63
CA VAL A 132 1.84 4.19 12.48
C VAL A 132 1.09 4.85 11.33
N ARG A 133 1.63 5.97 10.85
CA ARG A 133 1.23 6.62 9.60
C ARG A 133 2.15 6.16 8.48
N LEU A 134 1.59 5.57 7.44
CA LEU A 134 2.30 5.13 6.24
C LEU A 134 1.95 6.05 5.08
N GLU A 135 2.98 6.57 4.43
CA GLU A 135 2.89 7.36 3.21
C GLU A 135 3.64 6.61 2.11
N VAL A 136 2.92 6.31 1.03
CA VAL A 136 3.50 5.73 -0.17
C VAL A 136 3.27 6.69 -1.32
N TYR A 137 4.31 6.90 -2.10
CA TYR A 137 4.29 7.77 -3.25
C TYR A 137 4.67 6.96 -4.48
N ALA A 138 4.04 7.26 -5.61
CA ALA A 138 4.32 6.66 -6.90
C ALA A 138 4.44 7.73 -7.99
N SER A 139 5.45 7.62 -8.85
CA SER A 139 5.60 8.46 -10.04
C SER A 139 5.94 7.63 -11.27
N ASP A 140 5.69 8.19 -12.45
CA ASP A 140 6.32 7.71 -13.68
C ASP A 140 7.82 8.02 -13.59
N GLY A 141 8.69 7.03 -13.79
CA GLY A 141 10.15 7.20 -13.77
C GLY A 141 10.72 8.00 -14.95
N LEU A 142 9.87 8.78 -15.63
CA LEU A 142 10.24 9.67 -16.72
C LEU A 142 10.63 11.02 -16.10
N THR A 143 11.93 11.19 -15.84
CA THR A 143 12.53 12.52 -15.65
C THR A 143 13.02 13.09 -16.98
#